data_AF-A0A917BQ44-F1
#
_entry.id   AF-A0A917BQ44-F1
#
_cell.length_a   1.000
_cell.length_b   1.000
_cell.length_c   1.000
_cell.angle_alpha   90.00
_cell.angle_beta   90.00
_cell.angle_gamma   90.00
#
_symmetry.space_group_name_H-M   'P 1'
#
loop_
_entity.id
_entity.type
_entity.pdbx_description
1 polymer ?
#
loop_
_entity_poly.entity_id
_entity_poly.type
_entity_poly.pdbx_seq_one_letter_code
_entity_poly.pdbx_strand_id
1 'polypeptide(L)'
;MAASGPDGHLSTRAKTVLPTRAKTVPLPSDPRRGRRVHRLALLLLLAVAGAPPVLAQPAPAVPSATAPDAQEAVALIRRANRLFGTGKKEDAVFAFYSGQLRFRAFLAAHPDIDPSGAPALFSSLMETVGRPINEYAFGDISALIRTIDRVLTWDEANPAPGIPAAARQSARAGLIGMRDQIRTEADSIRAERAAKGLENR
;
A
#
# COMPACT_ATOMS: atom_id res chain seq x y z
N MET A 1 -12.87 -65.09 -13.19
CA MET A 1 -12.63 -64.05 -14.22
C MET A 1 -11.76 -62.97 -13.59
N ALA A 2 -10.68 -62.64 -14.27
CA ALA A 2 -9.48 -61.98 -13.76
C ALA A 2 -9.46 -60.46 -14.04
N ALA A 3 -8.67 -59.73 -13.21
CA ALA A 3 -7.88 -58.51 -13.46
C ALA A 3 -7.73 -57.80 -12.08
N SER A 4 -6.61 -57.79 -11.34
CA SER A 4 -5.19 -57.50 -11.59
C SER A 4 -4.89 -56.11 -12.16
N GLY A 5 -4.23 -55.29 -11.35
CA GLY A 5 -3.41 -54.15 -11.75
C GLY A 5 -3.12 -53.13 -10.63
N PRO A 6 -1.99 -53.22 -9.91
CA PRO A 6 -1.32 -52.09 -9.29
C PRO A 6 -0.18 -51.57 -10.19
N ASP A 7 0.30 -50.34 -9.94
CA ASP A 7 1.72 -49.97 -9.89
C ASP A 7 1.91 -48.46 -10.04
N GLY A 8 2.60 -47.88 -9.06
CA GLY A 8 3.19 -46.54 -9.19
C GLY A 8 4.58 -46.65 -9.82
N HIS A 9 5.08 -45.54 -10.36
CA HIS A 9 6.52 -45.30 -10.43
C HIS A 9 6.83 -43.81 -10.56
N LEU A 10 7.66 -43.35 -9.61
CA LEU A 10 8.33 -42.07 -9.54
C LEU A 10 9.39 -41.97 -10.66
N SER A 11 9.54 -40.80 -11.30
CA SER A 11 10.65 -40.53 -12.22
C SER A 11 11.35 -39.20 -11.90
N THR A 12 12.55 -39.36 -11.34
CA THR A 12 13.86 -38.79 -11.74
C THR A 12 14.17 -37.28 -11.58
N ARG A 13 15.15 -37.02 -10.69
CA ARG A 13 16.03 -35.83 -10.58
C ARG A 13 17.23 -35.94 -11.55
N ALA A 14 17.71 -34.81 -12.10
CA ALA A 14 19.13 -34.38 -12.23
C ALA A 14 19.19 -33.07 -13.07
N LYS A 15 19.54 -31.90 -12.53
CA LYS A 15 20.89 -31.32 -12.31
C LYS A 15 21.80 -31.30 -13.55
N THR A 16 21.98 -30.10 -14.14
CA THR A 16 23.18 -29.72 -14.91
C THR A 16 23.62 -28.32 -14.49
N VAL A 17 24.92 -28.19 -14.23
CA VAL A 17 25.63 -27.05 -13.65
C VAL A 17 26.81 -26.68 -14.57
N LEU A 18 26.94 -25.37 -14.87
CA LEU A 18 28.12 -24.58 -15.31
C LEU A 18 28.76 -24.85 -16.70
N PRO A 19 29.43 -23.87 -17.36
CA PRO A 19 30.56 -23.14 -16.79
C PRO A 19 30.70 -21.61 -17.05
N THR A 20 31.51 -21.05 -16.14
CA THR A 20 32.25 -19.79 -16.03
C THR A 20 32.92 -19.28 -17.32
N ARG A 21 32.91 -17.96 -17.54
CA ARG A 21 34.09 -17.26 -18.12
C ARG A 21 34.24 -15.84 -17.61
N ALA A 22 35.49 -15.50 -17.30
CA ALA A 22 35.93 -14.33 -16.56
C ALA A 22 36.33 -13.14 -17.46
N LYS A 23 36.18 -11.95 -16.86
CA LYS A 23 37.04 -10.73 -16.90
C LYS A 23 37.48 -10.15 -18.25
N THR A 24 37.21 -8.85 -18.41
CA THR A 24 38.26 -7.86 -18.77
C THR A 24 37.80 -6.46 -18.37
N VAL A 25 38.61 -5.81 -17.53
CA VAL A 25 38.50 -4.40 -17.11
C VAL A 25 39.56 -3.62 -17.90
N PRO A 26 39.23 -2.51 -18.58
CA PRO A 26 40.24 -1.59 -19.07
C PRO A 26 40.56 -0.50 -18.03
N LEU A 27 41.86 -0.32 -17.76
CA LEU A 27 42.44 0.77 -16.97
C LEU A 27 42.43 2.12 -17.74
N PRO A 28 42.47 3.26 -17.02
CA PRO A 28 42.46 4.60 -17.61
C PRO A 28 43.82 5.01 -18.19
N SER A 29 43.80 5.80 -19.26
CA SER A 29 44.98 6.42 -19.87
C SER A 29 45.07 7.90 -19.48
N ASP A 30 46.15 8.30 -18.80
CA ASP A 30 46.68 9.68 -18.74
C ASP A 30 48.21 9.54 -18.94
N PRO A 31 48.89 10.32 -19.81
CA PRO A 31 49.36 11.64 -19.40
C PRO A 31 49.50 12.71 -20.51
N ARG A 32 49.16 13.94 -20.14
CA ARG A 32 49.74 15.24 -20.56
C ARG A 32 50.92 15.24 -21.57
N ARG A 33 50.74 15.92 -22.71
CA ARG A 33 51.77 16.59 -23.53
C ARG A 33 51.05 17.69 -24.33
N GLY A 34 51.26 18.98 -24.13
CA GLY A 34 52.44 19.75 -24.46
C GLY A 34 52.00 21.16 -24.85
N ARG A 35 52.56 22.18 -24.19
CA ARG A 35 52.25 23.61 -24.35
C ARG A 35 52.61 24.12 -25.75
N ARG A 36 51.77 24.97 -26.34
CA ARG A 36 52.22 26.10 -27.16
C ARG A 36 51.42 27.36 -26.80
N VAL A 37 52.16 28.32 -26.27
CA VAL A 37 51.77 29.70 -25.99
C VAL A 37 51.50 30.43 -27.30
N HIS A 38 50.33 31.04 -27.47
CA HIS A 38 50.13 32.21 -28.32
C HIS A 38 49.30 33.21 -27.53
N ARG A 39 49.89 34.40 -27.31
CA ARG A 39 49.24 35.56 -26.70
C ARG A 39 48.27 36.13 -27.74
N LEU A 40 46.99 36.23 -27.38
CA LEU A 40 46.11 37.25 -27.92
C LEU A 40 45.12 37.62 -26.83
N ALA A 41 45.24 38.84 -26.32
CA ALA A 41 44.29 39.44 -25.42
C ALA A 41 42.99 39.73 -26.19
N LEU A 42 41.86 39.27 -25.66
CA LEU A 42 40.55 39.78 -26.04
C LEU A 42 39.67 39.85 -24.78
N LEU A 43 39.13 41.04 -24.56
CA LEU A 43 38.37 41.48 -23.39
C LEU A 43 37.20 40.55 -23.07
N LEU A 44 37.17 40.02 -21.84
CA LEU A 44 35.95 39.48 -21.23
C LEU A 44 35.08 40.65 -20.75
N LEU A 45 34.04 40.98 -21.51
CA LEU A 45 32.87 41.63 -20.92
C LEU A 45 32.07 40.55 -20.17
N LEU A 46 32.14 40.56 -18.83
CA LEU A 46 31.13 39.88 -18.02
C LEU A 46 29.83 40.70 -18.10
N ALA A 47 28.95 40.34 -19.04
CA ALA A 47 27.54 40.66 -18.89
C ALA A 47 26.96 39.69 -17.85
N VAL A 48 26.93 40.11 -16.59
CA VAL A 48 26.07 39.47 -15.59
C VAL A 48 24.64 39.83 -15.96
N ALA A 49 23.99 38.97 -16.75
CA ALA A 49 22.56 39.02 -16.91
C ALA A 49 21.94 38.73 -15.54
N GLY A 50 21.46 39.77 -14.88
CA GLY A 50 20.61 39.63 -13.70
C GLY A 50 19.32 38.92 -14.13
N ALA A 51 19.25 37.61 -13.90
CA ALA A 51 17.96 36.93 -13.92
C ALA A 51 17.08 37.64 -12.87
N PRO A 52 15.84 38.03 -13.20
CA PRO A 52 14.93 38.54 -12.18
C PRO A 52 14.82 37.48 -11.08
N PRO A 53 14.70 37.87 -9.80
CA PRO A 53 14.43 36.90 -8.75
C PRO A 53 13.15 36.16 -9.14
N VAL A 54 13.31 34.88 -9.51
CA VAL A 54 12.19 33.95 -9.54
C VAL A 54 11.77 33.86 -8.08
N LEU A 55 10.70 34.58 -7.74
CA LEU A 55 10.01 34.35 -6.47
C LEU A 55 9.66 32.87 -6.46
N ALA A 56 10.28 32.13 -5.54
CA ALA A 56 9.93 30.74 -5.31
C ALA A 56 8.41 30.70 -5.11
N GLN A 57 7.70 30.10 -6.07
CA GLN A 57 6.28 29.81 -5.85
C GLN A 57 6.23 28.91 -4.62
N PRO A 58 5.39 29.21 -3.61
CA PRO A 58 5.21 28.28 -2.51
C PRO A 58 4.83 26.94 -3.13
N ALA A 59 5.62 25.91 -2.82
CA ALA A 59 5.30 24.56 -3.24
C ALA A 59 3.84 24.29 -2.85
N PRO A 60 3.02 23.70 -3.74
CA PRO A 60 1.65 23.36 -3.39
C PRO A 60 1.68 22.60 -2.06
N ALA A 61 0.85 23.02 -1.11
CA ALA A 61 0.84 22.43 0.22
C ALA A 61 0.65 20.91 0.08
N VAL A 62 1.64 20.13 0.52
CA VAL A 62 1.53 18.67 0.53
C VAL A 62 0.35 18.34 1.44
N PRO A 63 -0.72 17.70 0.93
CA PRO A 63 -1.87 17.36 1.75
C PRO A 63 -1.38 16.46 2.89
N SER A 64 -1.57 16.91 4.12
CA SER A 64 -1.09 16.23 5.32
C SER A 64 -2.22 15.43 5.95
N ALA A 65 -1.93 14.70 7.02
CA ALA A 65 -2.95 14.02 7.82
C ALA A 65 -4.04 14.96 8.37
N THR A 66 -3.86 16.29 8.33
CA THR A 66 -4.87 17.27 8.75
C THR A 66 -5.85 17.65 7.63
N ALA A 67 -5.70 17.09 6.42
CA ALA A 67 -6.67 17.27 5.34
C ALA A 67 -8.08 16.80 5.78
N PRO A 68 -9.17 17.50 5.41
CA PRO A 68 -10.53 17.14 5.84
C PRO A 68 -10.91 15.68 5.56
N ASP A 69 -10.62 15.18 4.36
CA ASP A 69 -10.93 13.80 3.96
C ASP A 69 -10.15 12.77 4.80
N ALA A 70 -8.88 13.05 5.11
CA ALA A 70 -8.08 12.21 6.00
C ALA A 70 -8.62 12.23 7.44
N GLN A 71 -9.05 13.39 7.93
CA GLN A 71 -9.64 13.53 9.27
C GLN A 71 -10.98 12.82 9.40
N GLU A 72 -11.82 12.83 8.35
CA GLU A 72 -13.07 12.06 8.33
C GLU A 72 -12.78 10.56 8.46
N ALA A 73 -11.82 10.04 7.69
CA ALA A 73 -11.38 8.65 7.78
C ALA A 73 -10.85 8.29 9.19
N VAL A 74 -10.01 9.16 9.77
CA VAL A 74 -9.51 9.01 11.14
C VAL A 74 -10.65 9.02 12.16
N ALA A 75 -11.67 9.87 11.98
CA ALA A 75 -12.81 9.94 12.88
C ALA A 75 -13.63 8.63 12.89
N LEU A 76 -13.81 8.00 11.72
CA LEU A 76 -14.44 6.68 11.59
C LEU A 76 -13.63 5.60 12.32
N ILE A 77 -12.31 5.56 12.15
CA ILE A 77 -11.43 4.59 12.85
C ILE A 77 -11.45 4.83 14.36
N ARG A 78 -11.44 6.09 14.82
CA ARG A 78 -11.54 6.42 16.24
C ARG A 78 -12.90 6.01 16.82
N ARG A 79 -13.97 6.17 16.04
CA ARG A 79 -15.30 5.68 16.40
C ARG A 79 -15.29 4.15 16.54
N ALA A 80 -14.65 3.45 15.61
CA ALA A 80 -14.50 1.99 15.68
C ALA A 80 -13.83 1.56 16.99
N ASN A 81 -12.71 2.19 17.37
CA ASN A 81 -12.02 1.89 18.63
C ASN A 81 -12.93 2.07 19.86
N ARG A 82 -13.70 3.18 19.93
CA ARG A 82 -14.66 3.42 21.03
C ARG A 82 -15.75 2.35 21.07
N LEU A 83 -16.37 2.07 19.92
CA LEU A 83 -17.44 1.06 19.81
C LEU A 83 -16.92 -0.31 20.27
N PHE A 84 -15.72 -0.68 19.83
CA PHE A 84 -15.09 -1.95 20.19
C PHE A 84 -14.84 -2.05 21.69
N GLY A 85 -14.34 -0.98 22.33
CA GLY A 85 -14.13 -0.92 23.78
C GLY A 85 -15.43 -1.00 24.59
N THR A 86 -16.54 -0.52 24.04
CA THR A 86 -17.87 -0.57 24.68
C THR A 86 -18.70 -1.83 24.36
N GLY A 87 -18.11 -2.83 23.69
CA GLY A 87 -18.77 -4.09 23.35
C GLY A 87 -19.68 -4.05 22.12
N LYS A 88 -19.80 -2.92 21.42
CA LYS A 88 -20.55 -2.79 20.16
C LYS A 88 -19.69 -3.25 18.98
N LYS A 89 -19.35 -4.53 18.96
CA LYS A 89 -18.27 -5.05 18.12
C LYS A 89 -18.60 -5.04 16.63
N GLU A 90 -19.83 -5.37 16.24
CA GLU A 90 -20.30 -5.37 14.85
C GLU A 90 -20.26 -3.96 14.26
N ASP A 91 -20.75 -2.97 15.03
CA ASP A 91 -20.69 -1.56 14.63
C ASP A 91 -19.24 -1.06 14.54
N ALA A 92 -18.36 -1.57 15.40
CA ALA A 92 -16.94 -1.26 15.34
C ALA A 92 -16.29 -1.78 14.06
N VAL A 93 -16.58 -3.02 13.66
CA VAL A 93 -16.07 -3.60 12.41
C VAL A 93 -16.55 -2.77 11.22
N PHE A 94 -17.83 -2.39 11.19
CA PHE A 94 -18.36 -1.51 10.14
C PHE A 94 -17.62 -0.17 10.10
N ALA A 95 -17.52 0.54 11.23
CA ALA A 95 -16.85 1.84 11.29
C ALA A 95 -15.36 1.75 10.91
N PHE A 96 -14.68 0.67 11.29
CA PHE A 96 -13.28 0.44 10.96
C PHE A 96 -13.08 0.27 9.46
N TYR A 97 -13.82 -0.63 8.81
CA TYR A 97 -13.70 -0.85 7.37
C TYR A 97 -14.16 0.36 6.54
N SER A 98 -15.16 1.11 6.99
CA SER A 98 -15.53 2.42 6.38
C SER A 98 -14.37 3.43 6.45
N GLY A 99 -13.76 3.57 7.62
CA GLY A 99 -12.62 4.48 7.81
C GLY A 99 -11.39 4.05 7.01
N GLN A 100 -11.10 2.75 6.98
CA GLN A 100 -10.01 2.18 6.18
C GLN A 100 -10.24 2.46 4.68
N LEU A 101 -11.44 2.23 4.15
CA LEU A 101 -11.78 2.50 2.76
C LEU A 101 -11.54 3.98 2.41
N ARG A 102 -12.02 4.89 3.25
CA ARG A 102 -11.86 6.35 3.06
C ARG A 102 -10.39 6.79 3.12
N PHE A 103 -9.62 6.26 4.07
CA PHE A 103 -8.20 6.58 4.16
C PHE A 103 -7.43 6.06 2.93
N ARG A 104 -7.71 4.83 2.48
CA ARG A 104 -7.09 4.29 1.26
C ARG A 104 -7.42 5.11 0.02
N ALA A 105 -8.65 5.61 -0.09
CA ALA A 105 -9.05 6.51 -1.16
C ALA A 105 -8.29 7.85 -1.11
N PHE A 106 -8.10 8.42 0.09
CA PHE A 106 -7.26 9.61 0.29
C PHE A 106 -5.82 9.36 -0.16
N LEU A 107 -5.19 8.25 0.26
CA LEU A 107 -3.82 7.92 -0.16
C LEU A 107 -3.70 7.71 -1.67
N ALA A 108 -4.70 7.07 -2.29
CA ALA A 108 -4.73 6.88 -3.75
C ALA A 108 -4.87 8.21 -4.52
N ALA A 109 -5.48 9.23 -3.92
CA ALA A 109 -5.56 10.57 -4.50
C ALA A 109 -4.26 11.38 -4.36
N HIS A 110 -3.34 10.94 -3.50
CA HIS A 110 -2.10 11.64 -3.15
C HIS A 110 -0.89 10.70 -3.18
N PRO A 111 -0.52 10.15 -4.34
CA PRO A 111 0.57 9.17 -4.45
C PRO A 111 1.93 9.71 -4.03
N ASP A 112 2.15 11.03 -4.12
CA ASP A 112 3.42 11.70 -3.82
C ASP A 112 3.50 12.28 -2.40
N ILE A 113 2.55 11.92 -1.52
CA ILE A 113 2.55 12.37 -0.12
C ILE A 113 3.79 11.85 0.64
N ASP A 114 4.35 12.65 1.55
CA ASP A 114 5.44 12.24 2.43
C ASP A 114 5.09 10.92 3.15
N PRO A 115 5.90 9.85 3.00
CA PRO A 115 5.66 8.56 3.65
C PRO A 115 5.59 8.64 5.18
N SER A 116 6.27 9.61 5.79
CA SER A 116 6.25 9.84 7.24
C SER A 116 4.98 10.53 7.75
N GLY A 117 4.14 11.04 6.84
CA GLY A 117 2.88 11.71 7.13
C GLY A 117 1.68 10.77 7.21
N ALA A 118 0.69 10.98 6.34
CA ALA A 118 -0.55 10.20 6.37
C ALA A 118 -0.35 8.68 6.15
N PRO A 119 0.60 8.20 5.32
CA PRO A 119 0.88 6.76 5.21
C PRO A 119 1.37 6.12 6.52
N ALA A 120 2.26 6.79 7.27
CA ALA A 120 2.71 6.34 8.58
C ALA A 120 1.57 6.35 9.60
N LEU A 121 0.72 7.38 9.60
CA LEU A 121 -0.48 7.44 10.43
C LEU A 121 -1.44 6.28 10.12
N PHE A 122 -1.71 6.03 8.84
CA PHE A 122 -2.56 4.92 8.41
C PHE A 122 -2.02 3.59 8.92
N SER A 123 -0.72 3.34 8.72
CA SER A 123 -0.04 2.13 9.21
C SER A 123 -0.18 1.96 10.72
N SER A 124 0.06 3.03 11.49
CA SER A 124 -0.10 3.03 12.93
C SER A 124 -1.55 2.68 13.34
N LEU A 125 -2.55 3.29 12.71
CA LEU A 125 -3.96 3.03 13.00
C LEU A 125 -4.38 1.59 12.67
N MET A 126 -3.91 1.04 11.54
CA MET A 126 -4.19 -0.36 11.19
C MET A 126 -3.59 -1.32 12.21
N GLU A 127 -2.41 -0.98 12.74
CA GLU A 127 -1.70 -1.83 13.69
C GLU A 127 -2.26 -1.75 15.11
N THR A 128 -2.66 -0.56 15.58
CA THR A 128 -3.14 -0.36 16.96
C THR A 128 -4.65 -0.54 17.11
N VAL A 129 -5.44 -0.10 16.13
CA VAL A 129 -6.92 -0.21 16.16
C VAL A 129 -7.38 -1.39 15.31
N GLY A 130 -6.78 -1.56 14.11
CA GLY A 130 -7.21 -2.58 13.17
C GLY A 130 -6.94 -3.99 13.66
N ARG A 131 -5.78 -4.27 14.26
CA ARG A 131 -5.42 -5.63 14.71
C ARG A 131 -6.47 -6.29 15.62
N PRO A 132 -6.87 -5.70 16.77
CA PRO A 132 -7.88 -6.32 17.63
C PRO A 132 -9.27 -6.41 16.98
N ILE A 133 -9.65 -5.43 16.15
CA ILE A 133 -10.93 -5.45 15.44
C ILE A 133 -10.95 -6.56 14.37
N ASN A 134 -9.86 -6.72 13.63
CA ASN A 134 -9.72 -7.77 12.63
C ASN A 134 -9.68 -9.15 13.28
N GLU A 135 -8.97 -9.33 14.40
CA GLU A 135 -8.96 -10.60 15.10
C GLU A 135 -10.37 -11.08 15.48
N TYR A 136 -11.21 -10.15 15.96
CA TYR A 136 -12.64 -10.37 16.21
C TYR A 136 -13.43 -10.66 14.93
N ALA A 137 -13.26 -9.82 13.91
CA ALA A 137 -14.03 -9.88 12.67
C ALA A 137 -13.78 -11.19 11.91
N PHE A 138 -12.52 -11.62 11.84
CA PHE A 138 -12.13 -12.89 11.22
C PHE A 138 -12.59 -14.12 12.01
N GLY A 139 -13.09 -13.94 13.23
CA GLY A 139 -13.76 -15.02 13.98
C GLY A 139 -15.07 -15.46 13.32
N ASP A 140 -15.77 -14.56 12.64
CA ASP A 140 -16.97 -14.88 11.84
C ASP A 140 -16.80 -14.34 10.42
N ILE A 141 -16.28 -15.19 9.54
CA ILE A 141 -16.01 -14.86 8.14
C ILE A 141 -17.28 -14.44 7.39
N SER A 142 -18.41 -15.07 7.70
CA SER A 142 -19.68 -14.77 7.05
C SER A 142 -20.17 -13.37 7.46
N ALA A 143 -20.06 -13.00 8.73
CA ALA A 143 -20.39 -11.65 9.20
C ALA A 143 -19.42 -10.59 8.68
N LEU A 144 -18.13 -10.91 8.57
CA LEU A 144 -17.15 -10.01 7.97
C LEU A 144 -17.50 -9.69 6.51
N ILE A 145 -17.80 -10.70 5.69
CA ILE A 145 -18.21 -10.51 4.29
C ILE A 145 -19.45 -9.61 4.21
N ARG A 146 -20.50 -9.91 5.00
CA ARG A 146 -21.71 -9.07 5.05
C ARG A 146 -21.41 -7.63 5.47
N THR A 147 -20.46 -7.44 6.38
CA THR A 147 -20.06 -6.09 6.84
C THR A 147 -19.33 -5.33 5.75
N ILE A 148 -18.43 -5.99 5.01
CA ILE A 148 -17.74 -5.36 3.86
C ILE A 148 -18.75 -4.97 2.77
N ASP A 149 -19.73 -5.84 2.47
CA ASP A 149 -20.81 -5.50 1.53
C ASP A 149 -21.58 -4.26 1.97
N ARG A 150 -21.95 -4.19 3.26
CA ARG A 150 -22.60 -3.00 3.85
C ARG A 150 -21.73 -1.75 3.75
N VAL A 151 -20.42 -1.85 3.98
CA VAL A 151 -19.48 -0.72 3.84
C VAL A 151 -19.45 -0.23 2.41
N LEU A 152 -19.39 -1.13 1.42
CA LEU A 152 -19.40 -0.77 0.00
C LEU A 152 -20.71 -0.09 -0.41
N THR A 153 -21.86 -0.59 0.04
CA THR A 153 -23.15 0.06 -0.20
C THR A 153 -23.22 1.44 0.46
N TRP A 154 -22.79 1.54 1.73
CA TRP A 154 -22.77 2.82 2.44
C TRP A 154 -21.86 3.84 1.75
N ASP A 155 -20.66 3.44 1.34
CA ASP A 155 -19.68 4.33 0.71
C ASP A 155 -20.20 4.89 -0.63
N GLU A 156 -20.97 4.10 -1.38
CA GLU A 156 -21.59 4.52 -2.64
C GLU A 156 -22.69 5.57 -2.42
N ALA A 157 -23.50 5.38 -1.37
CA ALA A 157 -24.55 6.32 -0.99
C ALA A 157 -24.03 7.60 -0.31
N ASN A 158 -22.77 7.62 0.13
CA ASN A 158 -22.18 8.71 0.92
C ASN A 158 -20.85 9.19 0.32
N PRO A 159 -20.75 9.53 -0.98
CA PRO A 159 -19.47 9.77 -1.64
C PRO A 159 -18.64 10.85 -0.91
N ALA A 160 -17.33 10.64 -0.77
CA ALA A 160 -16.41 11.69 -0.30
C ALA A 160 -16.15 12.68 -1.46
N PRO A 161 -16.76 13.88 -1.47
CA PRO A 161 -16.69 14.77 -2.62
C PRO A 161 -15.29 15.37 -2.81
N GLY A 162 -14.49 15.45 -1.74
CA GLY A 162 -13.09 15.91 -1.79
C GLY A 162 -12.13 14.91 -2.44
N ILE A 163 -12.55 13.65 -2.61
CA ILE A 163 -11.71 12.59 -3.18
C ILE A 163 -12.10 12.31 -4.65
N PRO A 164 -11.15 12.37 -5.60
CA PRO A 164 -11.37 12.02 -7.00
C PRO A 164 -12.05 10.66 -7.17
N ALA A 165 -12.97 10.57 -8.15
CA ALA A 165 -13.74 9.34 -8.41
C ALA A 165 -12.85 8.12 -8.67
N ALA A 166 -11.76 8.29 -9.43
CA ALA A 166 -10.81 7.23 -9.72
C ALA A 166 -10.13 6.68 -8.44
N ALA A 167 -9.75 7.56 -7.51
CA ALA A 167 -9.14 7.16 -6.24
C ALA A 167 -10.14 6.40 -5.34
N ARG A 168 -11.40 6.85 -5.29
CA ARG A 168 -12.48 6.13 -4.61
C ARG A 168 -12.74 4.76 -5.22
N GLN A 169 -12.81 4.67 -6.55
CA GLN A 169 -13.01 3.41 -7.27
C GLN A 169 -11.85 2.44 -7.04
N SER A 170 -10.61 2.92 -7.06
CA SER A 170 -9.42 2.12 -6.75
C SER A 170 -9.50 1.52 -5.34
N ALA A 171 -9.86 2.33 -4.34
CA ALA A 171 -10.01 1.86 -2.97
C ALA A 171 -11.15 0.84 -2.81
N ARG A 172 -12.30 1.06 -3.47
CA ARG A 172 -13.42 0.11 -3.49
C ARG A 172 -13.03 -1.20 -4.14
N ALA A 173 -12.33 -1.16 -5.28
CA ALA A 173 -11.85 -2.36 -5.96
C ALA A 173 -10.91 -3.18 -5.06
N GLY A 174 -10.03 -2.52 -4.31
CA GLY A 174 -9.19 -3.19 -3.32
C GLY A 174 -9.98 -3.88 -2.20
N LEU A 175 -11.04 -3.25 -1.70
CA LEU A 175 -11.90 -3.84 -0.66
C LEU A 175 -12.76 -4.99 -1.20
N ILE A 176 -13.26 -4.88 -2.44
CA ILE A 176 -13.95 -5.95 -3.16
C ILE A 176 -13.04 -7.16 -3.33
N GLY A 177 -11.81 -6.94 -3.82
CA GLY A 177 -10.83 -8.01 -3.98
C GLY A 177 -10.54 -8.74 -2.66
N MET A 178 -10.35 -7.99 -1.57
CA MET A 178 -10.15 -8.59 -0.24
C MET A 178 -11.36 -9.42 0.22
N ARG A 179 -12.59 -8.91 0.04
CA ARG A 179 -13.82 -9.66 0.36
C ARG A 179 -13.91 -10.97 -0.41
N ASP A 180 -13.61 -10.92 -1.70
CA ASP A 180 -13.72 -12.09 -2.58
C ASP A 180 -12.62 -13.13 -2.28
N GLN A 181 -11.42 -12.67 -1.93
CA GLN A 181 -10.37 -13.53 -1.41
C GLN A 181 -10.79 -14.18 -0.09
N ILE A 182 -11.29 -13.42 0.89
CA ILE A 182 -11.78 -13.95 2.18
C ILE A 182 -12.87 -15.02 1.96
N ARG A 183 -13.78 -14.80 1.00
CA ARG A 183 -14.82 -15.77 0.64
C ARG A 183 -14.21 -17.05 0.09
N THR A 184 -13.24 -16.93 -0.81
CA THR A 184 -12.57 -18.06 -1.47
C THR A 184 -11.74 -18.87 -0.47
N GLU A 185 -11.08 -18.21 0.48
CA GLU A 185 -10.14 -18.80 1.42
C GLU A 185 -10.77 -19.10 2.80
N ALA A 186 -12.09 -18.98 2.93
CA ALA A 186 -12.78 -19.02 4.23
C ALA A 186 -12.41 -20.23 5.09
N ASP A 187 -12.33 -21.42 4.49
CA ASP A 187 -11.98 -22.65 5.22
C ASP A 187 -10.52 -22.67 5.66
N SER A 188 -9.59 -22.20 4.81
CA SER A 188 -8.17 -22.06 5.16
C SER A 188 -7.99 -21.08 6.31
N ILE A 189 -8.69 -19.94 6.26
CA ILE A 189 -8.64 -18.93 7.31
C ILE A 189 -9.11 -19.51 8.64
N ARG A 190 -10.24 -20.24 8.67
CA ARG A 190 -10.74 -20.88 9.91
C ARG A 190 -9.76 -21.92 10.45
N ALA A 191 -9.14 -22.72 9.58
CA ALA A 191 -8.16 -23.72 9.96
C ALA A 191 -6.89 -23.08 10.56
N GLU A 192 -6.36 -22.04 9.93
CA GLU A 192 -5.20 -21.28 10.44
C GLU A 192 -5.49 -20.61 11.78
N ARG A 193 -6.69 -20.06 11.95
CA ARG A 193 -7.13 -19.48 13.22
C ARG A 193 -7.16 -20.52 14.33
N ALA A 194 -7.78 -21.68 14.07
CA ALA A 194 -7.83 -22.78 15.02
C ALA A 194 -6.41 -23.27 15.40
N ALA A 195 -5.51 -23.38 14.41
CA ALA A 195 -4.11 -23.75 14.65
C ALA A 195 -3.33 -22.74 15.52
N LYS A 196 -3.75 -21.46 15.50
CA LYS A 196 -3.19 -20.39 16.33
C LYS A 196 -3.92 -20.21 17.67
N GLY A 197 -4.90 -21.07 17.99
CA GLY A 197 -5.72 -20.95 19.19
C GLY A 197 -6.70 -19.77 19.18
N LEU A 198 -6.98 -19.21 18.00
CA LEU A 198 -7.95 -18.12 17.83
C LEU A 198 -9.36 -18.69 17.66
N GLU A 199 -10.33 -18.02 18.27
CA GLU A 199 -11.74 -18.41 18.24
C GLU A 199 -12.33 -18.31 16.82
N ASN A 200 -13.09 -19.31 16.40
CA ASN A 200 -14.02 -19.25 15.27
C ASN A 200 -15.43 -19.25 15.86
N ARG A 201 -16.23 -18.23 15.55
CA ARG A 201 -17.53 -17.93 16.16
C ARG A 201 -18.68 -18.22 15.22
#